data_AF-A0A3D0NGT4-F1
#
_entry.id   AF-A0A3D0NGT4-F1
#
_cell.length_a   1.000
_cell.length_b   1.000
_cell.length_c   1.000
_cell.angle_alpha   90.00
_cell.angle_beta   90.00
_cell.angle_gamma   90.00
#
_symmetry.space_group_name_H-M   'P 1'
#
loop_
_entity.id
_entity.type
_entity.pdbx_description
1 polymer ?
#
loop_
_entity_poly.entity_id
_entity_poly.type
_entity_poly.pdbx_seq_one_letter_code
_entity_poly.pdbx_strand_id
1 'polypeptide(L)'
;VYIMGYSAGGDGVYQLAPRLADRLAAAAMMAGHPNETQPDGLRNLPFTLHMGANDGSYNRNKKAAEWKTMLAELHEKDPGGYVNFVKIHPGKGHWMNLEDRVAVPWMAKYTRISTPDLVVWKQDDVTHNRFYWLAVHDDFKQARALVRVKHDNQTFTIEHSDVAELRLRVNDDMIDFSKKVTVLHDSKVLFKGMLARQSSTLQKTFEERHDPSAVYSAEIIVSVPKE
;
A
#
# COMPACT_ATOMS: atom_id res chain seq x y z
N VAL A 1 13.54 -2.19 5.09
CA VAL A 1 14.07 -1.39 3.96
C VAL A 1 13.31 -0.08 3.92
N TYR A 2 13.99 1.05 3.68
CA TYR A 2 13.39 2.38 3.53
C TYR A 2 13.69 2.90 2.13
N ILE A 3 12.85 3.80 1.61
CA ILE A 3 13.14 4.55 0.39
C ILE A 3 13.05 6.04 0.68
N MET A 4 13.98 6.83 0.17
CA MET A 4 13.90 8.28 0.26
C MET A 4 14.48 8.93 -0.98
N GLY A 5 14.00 10.12 -1.31
CA GLY A 5 14.38 10.79 -2.55
C GLY A 5 14.14 12.29 -2.48
N TYR A 6 15.04 13.03 -3.13
CA TYR A 6 15.02 14.49 -3.20
C TYR A 6 14.84 14.95 -4.65
N SER A 7 14.02 15.98 -4.89
CA SER A 7 13.76 16.52 -6.23
C SER A 7 13.23 15.44 -7.17
N ALA A 8 13.88 15.15 -8.30
CA ALA A 8 13.53 14.05 -9.19
C ALA A 8 13.49 12.68 -8.47
N GLY A 9 14.33 12.48 -7.44
CA GLY A 9 14.23 11.31 -6.57
C GLY A 9 12.95 11.32 -5.72
N GLY A 10 12.47 12.50 -5.32
CA GLY A 10 11.19 12.69 -4.65
C GLY A 10 10.00 12.38 -5.56
N ASP A 11 10.07 12.77 -6.83
CA ASP A 11 9.10 12.35 -7.86
C ASP A 11 9.02 10.82 -7.93
N GLY A 12 10.19 10.16 -7.93
CA GLY A 12 10.31 8.71 -7.86
C GLY A 12 9.70 8.10 -6.58
N VAL A 13 9.88 8.73 -5.43
CA VAL A 13 9.28 8.25 -4.17
C VAL A 13 7.76 8.38 -4.20
N TYR A 14 7.20 9.47 -4.72
CA TYR A 14 5.74 9.57 -4.90
C TYR A 14 5.20 8.39 -5.70
N GLN A 15 5.86 8.06 -6.81
CA GLN A 15 5.43 6.99 -7.71
C GLN A 15 5.65 5.60 -7.06
N LEU A 16 6.82 5.33 -6.51
CA LEU A 16 7.18 3.99 -6.04
C LEU A 16 6.59 3.64 -4.68
N ALA A 17 6.42 4.59 -3.75
CA ALA A 17 5.99 4.29 -2.40
C ALA A 17 4.61 3.62 -2.33
N PRO A 18 3.55 4.10 -3.04
CA PRO A 18 2.26 3.42 -3.06
C PRO A 18 2.32 2.04 -3.74
N ARG A 19 3.15 1.87 -4.77
CA ARG A 19 3.30 0.61 -5.53
C ARG A 19 4.11 -0.45 -4.79
N LEU A 20 5.04 -0.02 -3.93
CA LEU A 20 5.97 -0.87 -3.20
C LEU A 20 5.73 -0.86 -1.69
N ALA A 21 4.56 -0.39 -1.24
CA ALA A 21 4.23 -0.26 0.18
C ALA A 21 4.47 -1.56 0.95
N ASP A 22 4.18 -2.69 0.33
CA ASP A 22 4.35 -4.03 0.88
C ASP A 22 5.80 -4.56 0.91
N ARG A 23 6.76 -3.76 0.44
CA ARG A 23 8.22 -4.04 0.47
C ARG A 23 8.99 -3.10 1.39
N LEU A 24 8.35 -2.03 1.87
CA LEU A 24 9.01 -0.93 2.56
C LEU A 24 8.53 -0.83 4.01
N ALA A 25 9.41 -0.33 4.88
CA ALA A 25 9.09 -0.05 6.28
C ALA A 25 8.63 1.40 6.47
N ALA A 26 9.15 2.32 5.66
CA ALA A 26 8.71 3.71 5.55
C ALA A 26 9.28 4.33 4.26
N ALA A 27 8.73 5.47 3.85
CA ALA A 27 9.23 6.26 2.72
C ALA A 27 9.30 7.76 3.05
N ALA A 28 10.28 8.46 2.47
CA ALA A 28 10.44 9.91 2.60
C ALA A 28 10.54 10.60 1.23
N MET A 29 9.59 11.48 0.95
CA MET A 29 9.55 12.31 -0.24
C MET A 29 10.02 13.72 0.09
N MET A 30 11.02 14.23 -0.61
CA MET A 30 11.53 15.59 -0.43
C MET A 30 11.57 16.36 -1.74
N ALA A 31 11.01 17.57 -1.76
CA ALA A 31 11.08 18.52 -2.88
C ALA A 31 10.66 17.96 -4.28
N GLY A 32 9.85 16.90 -4.30
CA GLY A 32 9.32 16.28 -5.52
C GLY A 32 7.89 16.70 -5.85
N HIS A 33 7.37 16.19 -6.96
CA HIS A 33 6.04 16.42 -7.49
C HIS A 33 5.33 15.07 -7.71
N PRO A 34 4.06 14.91 -7.28
CA PRO A 34 3.35 13.63 -7.36
C PRO A 34 2.87 13.29 -8.77
N ASN A 35 2.83 14.28 -9.67
CA ASN A 35 2.16 14.19 -10.96
C ASN A 35 0.71 13.71 -10.77
N GLU A 36 0.33 12.58 -11.35
CA GLU A 36 -0.99 11.95 -11.26
C GLU A 36 -1.16 10.97 -10.08
N THR A 37 -0.09 10.64 -9.35
CA THR A 37 -0.14 9.64 -8.27
C THR A 37 -1.07 10.06 -7.15
N GLN A 38 -1.75 9.07 -6.56
CA GLN A 38 -2.67 9.23 -5.44
C GLN A 38 -2.13 8.53 -4.17
N PRO A 39 -2.50 9.00 -2.96
CA PRO A 39 -2.02 8.45 -1.71
C PRO A 39 -2.68 7.12 -1.29
N ASP A 40 -3.72 6.63 -1.97
CA ASP A 40 -4.52 5.46 -1.55
C ASP A 40 -3.67 4.22 -1.20
N GLY A 41 -2.64 3.93 -2.00
CA GLY A 41 -1.76 2.78 -1.78
C GLY A 41 -0.83 2.91 -0.56
N LEU A 42 -0.78 4.07 0.09
CA LEU A 42 0.08 4.34 1.25
C LEU A 42 -0.53 3.89 2.58
N ARG A 43 -1.73 3.32 2.61
CA ARG A 43 -2.44 2.97 3.85
C ARG A 43 -1.53 2.31 4.89
N ASN A 44 -0.74 1.32 4.47
CA ASN A 44 0.08 0.51 5.37
C ASN A 44 1.58 0.90 5.35
N LEU A 45 1.94 1.99 4.67
CA LEU A 45 3.31 2.48 4.58
C LEU A 45 3.43 3.84 5.28
N PRO A 46 4.19 3.93 6.39
CA PRO A 46 4.54 5.21 6.97
C PRO A 46 5.22 6.12 5.94
N PHE A 47 4.63 7.28 5.66
CA PHE A 47 5.06 8.18 4.61
C PHE A 47 5.35 9.59 5.15
N THR A 48 6.56 10.09 4.94
CA THR A 48 6.91 11.47 5.29
C THR A 48 7.17 12.33 4.06
N LEU A 49 6.71 13.58 4.13
CA LEU A 49 6.72 14.54 3.04
C LEU A 49 7.38 15.83 3.52
N HIS A 50 8.46 16.24 2.86
CA HIS A 50 9.15 17.50 3.13
C HIS A 50 9.18 18.40 1.89
N MET A 51 8.76 19.65 2.05
CA MET A 51 8.72 20.60 0.95
C MET A 51 9.08 22.00 1.42
N GLY A 52 9.86 22.75 0.64
CA GLY A 52 10.09 24.16 0.91
C GLY A 52 8.85 24.99 0.62
N ALA A 53 8.47 25.91 1.51
CA ALA A 53 7.30 26.78 1.32
C ALA A 53 7.40 27.64 0.04
N ASN A 54 8.62 27.96 -0.38
CA ASN A 54 8.93 28.77 -1.56
C ASN A 54 9.35 27.90 -2.77
N ASP A 55 9.28 26.57 -2.69
CA ASP A 55 9.52 25.70 -3.86
C ASP A 55 8.31 25.69 -4.80
N GLY A 56 8.11 26.82 -5.49
CA GLY A 56 6.96 27.06 -6.36
C GLY A 56 7.06 26.43 -7.75
N SER A 57 8.22 25.88 -8.12
CA SER A 57 8.42 25.25 -9.43
C SER A 57 7.43 24.10 -9.63
N TYR A 58 6.75 24.07 -10.77
CA TYR A 58 5.70 23.09 -11.07
C TYR A 58 4.59 23.00 -10.02
N ASN A 59 4.37 24.06 -9.22
CA ASN A 59 3.45 24.07 -8.09
C ASN A 59 3.75 23.02 -7.00
N ARG A 60 5.01 22.57 -6.84
CA ARG A 60 5.40 21.57 -5.83
C ARG A 60 4.95 21.91 -4.42
N ASN A 61 5.15 23.15 -3.97
CA ASN A 61 4.70 23.61 -2.65
C ASN A 61 3.17 23.51 -2.47
N LYS A 62 2.38 23.88 -3.49
CA LYS A 62 0.91 23.77 -3.45
C LYS A 62 0.48 22.31 -3.43
N LYS A 63 1.07 21.45 -4.28
CA LYS A 63 0.80 20.01 -4.28
C LYS A 63 1.17 19.33 -2.98
N ALA A 64 2.27 19.73 -2.34
CA ALA A 64 2.64 19.25 -1.02
C ALA A 64 1.62 19.66 0.06
N ALA A 65 1.05 20.88 -0.03
CA ALA A 65 -0.02 21.31 0.86
C ALA A 65 -1.33 20.53 0.63
N GLU A 66 -1.69 20.27 -0.63
CA GLU A 66 -2.83 19.39 -0.98
C GLU A 66 -2.63 17.98 -0.40
N TRP A 67 -1.45 17.38 -0.62
CA TRP A 67 -1.10 16.06 -0.07
C TRP A 67 -1.10 16.04 1.46
N LYS A 68 -0.69 17.12 2.12
CA LYS A 68 -0.79 17.24 3.57
C LYS A 68 -2.24 17.09 4.03
N THR A 69 -3.18 17.77 3.37
CA THR A 69 -4.61 17.68 3.67
C THR A 69 -5.14 16.28 3.36
N MET A 70 -4.87 15.73 2.18
CA MET A 70 -5.34 14.40 1.78
C MET A 70 -4.89 13.31 2.76
N LEU A 71 -3.60 13.30 3.14
CA LEU A 71 -3.07 12.32 4.08
C LEU A 71 -3.67 12.48 5.49
N ALA A 72 -3.91 13.71 5.94
CA ALA A 72 -4.56 13.97 7.21
C ALA A 72 -6.01 13.46 7.22
N GLU A 73 -6.78 13.75 6.17
CA GLU A 73 -8.17 13.28 6.03
C GLU A 73 -8.26 11.75 5.90
N LEU A 74 -7.33 11.13 5.17
CA LEU A 74 -7.26 9.67 5.06
C LEU A 74 -6.94 9.02 6.40
N HIS A 75 -5.99 9.58 7.16
CA HIS A 75 -5.67 9.10 8.50
C HIS A 75 -6.81 9.34 9.50
N GLU A 76 -7.54 10.46 9.41
CA GLU A 76 -8.71 10.73 10.26
C GLU A 76 -9.83 9.70 10.01
N LYS A 77 -10.08 9.33 8.75
CA LYS A 77 -11.08 8.32 8.36
C LYS A 77 -10.63 6.88 8.68
N ASP A 78 -9.32 6.65 8.74
CA ASP A 78 -8.72 5.34 9.04
C ASP A 78 -7.54 5.54 10.03
N PRO A 79 -7.83 5.68 11.34
CA PRO A 79 -6.80 5.99 12.35
C PRO A 79 -5.68 4.94 12.47
N GLY A 80 -5.88 3.73 11.94
CA GLY A 80 -4.87 2.68 11.86
C GLY A 80 -4.00 2.74 10.59
N GLY A 81 -4.39 3.53 9.59
CA GLY A 81 -3.73 3.65 8.29
C GLY A 81 -3.15 5.03 8.02
N TYR A 82 -2.42 5.19 6.91
CA TYR A 82 -1.87 6.46 6.41
C TYR A 82 -1.02 7.24 7.41
N VAL A 83 -0.27 6.52 8.26
CA VAL A 83 0.67 7.14 9.21
C VAL A 83 1.61 8.07 8.44
N ASN A 84 1.59 9.35 8.77
CA ASN A 84 2.32 10.34 8.00
C ASN A 84 2.97 11.44 8.85
N PHE A 85 4.00 12.05 8.28
CA PHE A 85 4.60 13.27 8.80
C PHE A 85 4.90 14.22 7.65
N VAL A 86 4.10 15.28 7.53
CA VAL A 86 4.24 16.26 6.46
C VAL A 86 4.71 17.60 7.01
N LYS A 87 5.84 18.11 6.51
CA LYS A 87 6.41 19.39 6.88
C LYS A 87 6.67 20.28 5.67
N ILE A 88 5.95 21.40 5.62
CA ILE A 88 6.25 22.52 4.72
C ILE A 88 7.20 23.46 5.46
N HIS A 89 8.42 23.64 4.96
CA HIS A 89 9.49 24.39 5.62
C HIS A 89 9.40 25.89 5.28
N PRO A 90 9.04 26.77 6.24
CA PRO A 90 8.87 28.20 5.99
C PRO A 90 10.17 28.85 5.50
N GLY A 91 10.06 29.74 4.52
CA GLY A 91 11.20 30.48 3.97
C GLY A 91 12.18 29.64 3.14
N LYS A 92 11.97 28.32 3.00
CA LYS A 92 12.83 27.46 2.18
C LYS A 92 12.32 27.32 0.75
N GLY A 93 13.23 27.37 -0.22
CA GLY A 93 12.96 27.05 -1.61
C GLY A 93 13.18 25.58 -1.90
N HIS A 94 13.64 25.27 -3.12
CA HIS A 94 13.92 23.89 -3.54
C HIS A 94 14.92 23.17 -2.63
N TRP A 95 15.89 23.89 -2.06
CA TRP A 95 16.81 23.38 -1.07
C TRP A 95 16.35 23.77 0.35
N MET A 96 16.09 22.76 1.19
CA MET A 96 15.59 22.95 2.56
C MET A 96 16.69 23.09 3.62
N ASN A 97 17.95 23.21 3.20
CA ASN A 97 19.13 23.38 4.07
C ASN A 97 19.22 22.31 5.19
N LEU A 98 18.99 21.05 4.82
CA LEU A 98 19.02 19.87 5.71
C LEU A 98 17.96 19.87 6.82
N GLU A 99 16.99 20.77 6.81
CA GLU A 99 15.91 20.73 7.80
C GLU A 99 15.01 19.51 7.63
N ASP A 100 14.96 18.94 6.43
CA ASP A 100 14.27 17.70 6.05
C ASP A 100 14.96 16.43 6.57
N ARG A 101 16.18 16.54 7.13
CA ARG A 101 16.91 15.39 7.73
C ARG A 101 16.14 14.70 8.86
N VAL A 102 15.15 15.37 9.45
CA VAL A 102 14.25 14.81 10.47
C VAL A 102 13.44 13.61 9.95
N ALA A 103 13.32 13.44 8.63
CA ALA A 103 12.70 12.29 8.00
C ALA A 103 13.39 10.97 8.39
N VAL A 104 14.72 10.96 8.50
CA VAL A 104 15.49 9.73 8.79
C VAL A 104 15.17 9.16 10.17
N PRO A 105 15.34 9.91 11.29
CA PRO A 105 14.96 9.39 12.60
C PRO A 105 13.44 9.18 12.77
N TRP A 106 12.60 9.82 11.95
CA TRP A 106 11.17 9.51 11.92
C TRP A 106 10.91 8.14 11.29
N MET A 107 11.47 7.87 10.09
CA MET A 107 11.34 6.57 9.40
C MET A 107 11.90 5.41 10.23
N ALA A 108 13.01 5.63 10.95
CA ALA A 108 13.67 4.60 11.75
C ALA A 108 12.81 4.01 12.89
N LYS A 109 11.68 4.66 13.23
CA LYS A 109 10.73 4.15 14.23
C LYS A 109 9.84 3.04 13.72
N TYR A 110 9.81 2.83 12.40
CA TYR A 110 8.86 1.93 11.75
C TYR A 110 9.55 0.70 11.19
N THR A 111 8.83 -0.41 11.30
CA THR A 111 9.16 -1.72 10.70
C THR A 111 8.08 -2.09 9.71
N ARG A 112 8.45 -2.82 8.65
CA ARG A 112 7.50 -3.27 7.64
C ARG A 112 6.48 -4.24 8.23
N ILE A 113 5.23 -4.09 7.81
CA ILE A 113 4.14 -5.02 8.08
C ILE A 113 3.89 -5.82 6.79
N SER A 114 4.02 -7.14 6.80
CA SER A 114 3.83 -7.97 5.60
C SER A 114 2.40 -8.49 5.43
N THR A 115 1.64 -8.57 6.53
CA THR A 115 0.25 -9.06 6.56
C THR A 115 -0.66 -8.07 7.31
N PRO A 116 -0.90 -6.87 6.75
CA PRO A 116 -1.77 -5.88 7.38
C PRO A 116 -3.23 -6.33 7.34
N ASP A 117 -4.00 -5.91 8.33
CA ASP A 117 -5.42 -6.21 8.52
C ASP A 117 -6.31 -5.68 7.39
N LEU A 118 -5.97 -4.56 6.77
CA LEU A 118 -6.69 -3.99 5.63
C LEU A 118 -5.70 -3.57 4.55
N VAL A 119 -5.95 -4.02 3.34
CA VAL A 119 -5.18 -3.66 2.15
C VAL A 119 -6.02 -2.73 1.29
N VAL A 120 -5.45 -1.59 0.93
CA VAL A 120 -5.99 -0.65 -0.06
C VAL A 120 -5.01 -0.64 -1.22
N TRP A 121 -5.40 -1.27 -2.31
CA TRP A 121 -4.58 -1.46 -3.50
C TRP A 121 -5.13 -0.61 -4.64
N LYS A 122 -4.47 0.53 -4.89
CA LYS A 122 -4.72 1.36 -6.06
C LYS A 122 -3.68 1.08 -7.13
N GLN A 123 -4.10 0.53 -8.25
CA GLN A 123 -3.25 0.38 -9.44
C GLN A 123 -2.97 1.75 -10.05
N ASP A 124 -1.83 1.89 -10.72
CA ASP A 124 -1.57 3.02 -11.60
C ASP A 124 -1.71 2.59 -13.07
N ASP A 125 -1.16 3.36 -14.00
CA ASP A 125 -0.98 3.03 -15.41
C ASP A 125 -0.06 1.82 -15.60
N VAL A 126 1.05 1.77 -14.85
CA VAL A 126 1.90 0.60 -14.71
C VAL A 126 1.31 -0.30 -13.64
N THR A 127 0.71 -1.40 -14.10
CA THR A 127 0.03 -2.37 -13.25
C THR A 127 0.99 -3.43 -12.69
N HIS A 128 0.60 -4.03 -11.57
CA HIS A 128 1.26 -5.19 -10.99
C HIS A 128 0.25 -6.21 -10.50
N ASN A 129 0.70 -7.45 -10.30
CA ASN A 129 -0.21 -8.57 -10.06
C ASN A 129 -0.33 -8.96 -8.58
N ARG A 130 0.44 -8.31 -7.71
CA ARG A 130 0.51 -8.62 -6.29
C ARG A 130 0.70 -7.38 -5.45
N PHE A 131 -0.05 -7.29 -4.36
CA PHE A 131 0.12 -6.28 -3.33
C PHE A 131 -0.27 -6.85 -1.96
N TYR A 132 0.68 -6.88 -1.03
CA TYR A 132 0.58 -7.64 0.22
C TYR A 132 0.17 -9.10 -0.06
N TRP A 133 -0.91 -9.54 0.59
CA TRP A 133 -1.53 -10.85 0.48
C TRP A 133 -2.64 -10.90 -0.58
N LEU A 134 -2.80 -9.84 -1.38
CA LEU A 134 -3.69 -9.82 -2.55
C LEU A 134 -2.91 -10.09 -3.84
N ALA A 135 -3.58 -10.76 -4.77
CA ALA A 135 -3.10 -10.93 -6.13
C ALA A 135 -4.26 -10.85 -7.14
N VAL A 136 -3.92 -10.49 -8.38
CA VAL A 136 -4.84 -10.47 -9.53
C VAL A 136 -4.16 -11.17 -10.69
N HIS A 137 -4.91 -11.97 -11.46
CA HIS A 137 -4.41 -12.58 -12.69
C HIS A 137 -4.22 -11.50 -13.77
N ASP A 138 -3.32 -11.73 -14.72
CA ASP A 138 -3.04 -10.77 -15.80
C ASP A 138 -4.29 -10.42 -16.61
N ASP A 139 -5.18 -11.39 -16.83
CA ASP A 139 -6.43 -11.21 -17.58
C ASP A 139 -7.44 -10.29 -16.89
N PHE A 140 -7.31 -10.08 -15.58
CA PHE A 140 -8.24 -9.27 -14.78
C PHE A 140 -7.60 -8.00 -14.22
N LYS A 141 -6.30 -7.78 -14.43
CA LYS A 141 -5.66 -6.55 -13.97
C LYS A 141 -6.15 -5.37 -14.81
N GLN A 142 -6.42 -4.26 -14.13
CA GLN A 142 -6.95 -3.06 -14.76
C GLN A 142 -6.17 -1.86 -14.24
N ALA A 143 -5.72 -1.01 -15.16
CA ALA A 143 -5.09 0.25 -14.81
C ALA A 143 -6.05 1.10 -13.97
N ARG A 144 -5.53 1.77 -12.94
CA ARG A 144 -6.33 2.61 -12.04
C ARG A 144 -7.39 1.89 -11.21
N ALA A 145 -7.48 0.57 -11.25
CA ALA A 145 -8.36 -0.21 -10.38
C ALA A 145 -8.06 0.02 -8.89
N LEU A 146 -9.10 0.12 -8.08
CA LEU A 146 -9.04 0.12 -6.63
C LEU A 146 -9.57 -1.22 -6.11
N VAL A 147 -8.84 -1.80 -5.17
CA VAL A 147 -9.26 -2.97 -4.40
C VAL A 147 -9.07 -2.67 -2.92
N ARG A 148 -10.08 -2.96 -2.11
CA ARG A 148 -10.06 -2.79 -0.66
C ARG A 148 -10.51 -4.08 0.00
N VAL A 149 -9.62 -4.74 0.72
CA VAL A 149 -9.93 -5.99 1.42
C VAL A 149 -9.43 -5.94 2.84
N LYS A 150 -10.34 -6.16 3.78
CA LYS A 150 -10.05 -6.37 5.19
C LYS A 150 -9.94 -7.87 5.47
N HIS A 151 -9.04 -8.26 6.34
CA HIS A 151 -9.03 -9.57 6.96
C HIS A 151 -9.09 -9.43 8.48
N ASP A 152 -9.89 -10.30 9.09
CA ASP A 152 -9.97 -10.51 10.52
C ASP A 152 -9.97 -12.02 10.74
N ASN A 153 -8.78 -12.55 10.99
CA ASN A 153 -8.53 -13.98 11.15
C ASN A 153 -9.16 -14.80 10.00
N GLN A 154 -10.16 -15.62 10.31
CA GLN A 154 -10.85 -16.51 9.38
C GLN A 154 -11.81 -15.81 8.39
N THR A 155 -11.96 -14.49 8.47
CA THR A 155 -12.91 -13.75 7.64
C THR A 155 -12.20 -12.69 6.82
N PHE A 156 -12.43 -12.71 5.52
CA PHE A 156 -11.97 -11.69 4.58
C PHE A 156 -13.17 -10.97 4.01
N THR A 157 -13.17 -9.64 4.07
CA THR A 157 -14.25 -8.79 3.55
C THR A 157 -13.69 -7.93 2.44
N ILE A 158 -14.17 -8.17 1.22
CA ILE A 158 -13.93 -7.32 0.06
C ILE A 158 -14.90 -6.15 0.18
N GLU A 159 -14.39 -5.02 0.66
CA GLU A 159 -15.15 -3.78 0.81
C GLU A 159 -15.38 -3.11 -0.55
N HIS A 160 -14.44 -3.28 -1.47
CA HIS A 160 -14.52 -2.74 -2.83
C HIS A 160 -13.56 -3.48 -3.76
N SER A 161 -13.94 -3.68 -5.01
CA SER A 161 -13.06 -4.25 -6.04
C SER A 161 -13.50 -3.83 -7.43
N ASP A 162 -12.65 -3.07 -8.13
CA ASP A 162 -12.84 -2.78 -9.55
C ASP A 162 -12.51 -3.99 -10.46
N VAL A 163 -11.76 -4.98 -9.93
CA VAL A 163 -11.38 -6.19 -10.68
C VAL A 163 -12.42 -7.29 -10.51
N ALA A 164 -12.67 -8.04 -11.58
CA ALA A 164 -13.70 -9.09 -11.64
C ALA A 164 -13.30 -10.38 -10.92
N GLU A 165 -12.00 -10.61 -10.71
CA GLU A 165 -11.49 -11.76 -9.97
C GLU A 165 -10.36 -11.30 -9.05
N LEU A 166 -10.40 -11.76 -7.80
CA LEU A 166 -9.36 -11.50 -6.83
C LEU A 166 -8.84 -12.82 -6.25
N ARG A 167 -7.53 -12.85 -6.02
CA ARG A 167 -6.88 -13.92 -5.30
C ARG A 167 -6.43 -13.43 -3.92
N LEU A 168 -6.94 -14.07 -2.89
CA LEU A 168 -6.54 -13.82 -1.50
C LEU A 168 -5.56 -14.92 -1.10
N ARG A 169 -4.39 -14.52 -0.61
CA ARG A 169 -3.33 -15.42 -0.18
C ARG A 169 -3.24 -15.42 1.34
N VAL A 170 -3.01 -16.59 1.91
CA VAL A 170 -3.02 -16.76 3.36
C VAL A 170 -1.85 -17.60 3.82
N ASN A 171 -1.43 -17.39 5.06
CA ASN A 171 -0.43 -18.18 5.75
C ASN A 171 -0.85 -18.43 7.20
N ASP A 172 0.01 -19.14 7.91
CA ASP A 172 -0.17 -19.55 9.30
C ASP A 172 -0.27 -18.39 10.29
N ASP A 173 0.26 -17.21 9.95
CA ASP A 173 0.18 -16.01 10.78
C ASP A 173 -1.18 -15.29 10.62
N MET A 174 -1.88 -15.55 9.51
CA MET A 174 -3.15 -14.90 9.19
C MET A 174 -4.37 -15.74 9.58
N ILE A 175 -4.28 -17.07 9.45
CA ILE A 175 -5.42 -17.99 9.63
C ILE A 175 -5.04 -19.27 10.39
N ASP A 176 -6.04 -19.86 11.01
CA ASP A 176 -6.00 -21.22 11.54
C ASP A 176 -6.53 -22.20 10.47
N PHE A 177 -5.64 -22.98 9.88
CA PHE A 177 -5.97 -23.99 8.86
C PHE A 177 -6.85 -25.15 9.37
N SER A 178 -7.09 -25.26 10.68
CA SER A 178 -8.07 -26.19 11.24
C SER A 178 -9.51 -25.66 11.25
N LYS A 179 -9.70 -24.40 10.84
CA LYS A 179 -11.01 -23.73 10.78
C LYS A 179 -11.37 -23.31 9.36
N LYS A 180 -12.66 -23.14 9.11
CA LYS A 180 -13.17 -22.64 7.82
C LYS A 180 -12.81 -21.16 7.66
N VAL A 181 -12.38 -20.78 6.47
CA VAL A 181 -12.20 -19.38 6.05
C VAL A 181 -13.44 -18.94 5.29
N THR A 182 -13.85 -17.69 5.46
CA THR A 182 -14.99 -17.08 4.77
C THR A 182 -14.53 -15.83 4.02
N VAL A 183 -14.93 -15.69 2.76
CA VAL A 183 -14.75 -14.45 1.97
C VAL A 183 -16.11 -13.83 1.69
N LEU A 184 -16.26 -12.56 2.02
CA LEU A 184 -17.49 -11.78 1.94
C LEU A 184 -17.33 -10.61 0.96
N HIS A 185 -18.41 -10.27 0.26
CA HIS A 185 -18.57 -9.02 -0.47
C HIS A 185 -20.04 -8.62 -0.40
N ASP A 186 -20.36 -7.41 0.06
CA ASP A 186 -21.74 -6.92 0.26
C ASP A 186 -22.67 -7.92 0.97
N SER A 187 -22.20 -8.49 2.08
CA SER A 187 -22.88 -9.54 2.86
C SER A 187 -23.08 -10.89 2.14
N LYS A 188 -22.70 -11.00 0.86
CA LYS A 188 -22.69 -12.27 0.12
C LYS A 188 -21.43 -13.06 0.44
N VAL A 189 -21.61 -14.33 0.74
CA VAL A 189 -20.51 -15.29 0.90
C VAL A 189 -20.02 -15.70 -0.50
N LEU A 190 -18.82 -15.28 -0.86
CA LEU A 190 -18.16 -15.70 -2.11
C LEU A 190 -17.38 -17.01 -1.94
N PHE A 191 -16.88 -17.26 -0.74
CA PHE A 191 -16.18 -18.51 -0.39
C PHE A 191 -16.44 -18.86 1.07
N LYS A 192 -16.63 -20.16 1.36
CA LYS A 192 -16.62 -20.69 2.73
C LYS A 192 -16.11 -22.13 2.73
N GLY A 193 -14.92 -22.35 3.26
CA GLY A 193 -14.29 -23.67 3.20
C GLY A 193 -13.06 -23.80 4.07
N MET A 194 -12.65 -25.06 4.30
CA MET A 194 -11.34 -25.35 4.86
C MET A 194 -10.28 -25.13 3.79
N LEU A 195 -9.11 -24.63 4.17
CA LEU A 195 -7.95 -24.53 3.28
C LEU A 195 -6.92 -25.59 3.64
N ALA A 196 -6.14 -26.00 2.65
CA ALA A 196 -4.99 -26.86 2.83
C ALA A 196 -3.74 -26.11 2.39
N ARG A 197 -2.64 -26.29 3.13
CA ARG A 197 -1.34 -25.74 2.73
C ARG A 197 -0.86 -26.44 1.46
N GLN A 198 -0.29 -25.69 0.53
CA GLN A 198 0.23 -26.18 -0.73
C GLN A 198 1.70 -25.76 -0.87
N SER A 199 2.58 -26.75 -1.06
CA SER A 199 4.01 -26.51 -1.29
C SER A 199 4.25 -25.70 -2.57
N SER A 200 3.42 -25.90 -3.59
CA SER A 200 3.46 -25.13 -4.83
C SER A 200 3.14 -23.65 -4.61
N THR A 201 2.18 -23.31 -3.74
CA THR A 201 1.89 -21.91 -3.38
C THR A 201 3.03 -21.28 -2.59
N LEU A 202 3.61 -22.01 -1.64
CA LEU A 202 4.79 -21.56 -0.90
C LEU A 202 5.95 -21.23 -1.87
N GLN A 203 6.28 -22.18 -2.76
CA GLN A 203 7.34 -21.99 -3.75
C GLN A 203 7.05 -20.80 -4.67
N LYS A 204 5.85 -20.75 -5.26
CA LYS A 204 5.44 -19.66 -6.15
C LYS A 204 5.56 -18.29 -5.48
N THR A 205 5.00 -18.14 -4.28
CA THR A 205 4.96 -16.85 -3.59
C THR A 205 6.32 -16.42 -3.05
N PHE A 206 7.20 -17.39 -2.75
CA PHE A 206 8.60 -17.14 -2.48
C PHE A 206 9.36 -16.69 -3.73
N GLU A 207 9.23 -17.38 -4.87
CA GLU A 207 9.93 -17.03 -6.13
C GLU A 207 9.54 -15.65 -6.65
N GLU A 208 8.31 -15.19 -6.41
CA GLU A 208 7.87 -13.85 -6.79
C GLU A 208 8.65 -12.70 -6.12
N ARG A 209 9.26 -12.92 -4.93
CA ARG A 209 9.88 -11.85 -4.13
C ARG A 209 11.18 -12.19 -3.41
N HIS A 210 11.47 -13.47 -3.24
CA HIS A 210 12.54 -13.99 -2.38
C HIS A 210 12.51 -13.39 -0.96
N ASP A 211 11.31 -13.20 -0.42
CA ASP A 211 11.07 -12.56 0.86
C ASP A 211 10.29 -13.51 1.79
N PRO A 212 10.97 -14.12 2.78
CA PRO A 212 10.36 -15.10 3.69
C PRO A 212 9.16 -14.58 4.48
N SER A 213 9.13 -13.28 4.78
CA SER A 213 8.01 -12.67 5.53
C SER A 213 6.76 -12.43 4.70
N ALA A 214 6.84 -12.64 3.38
CA ALA A 214 5.75 -12.50 2.43
C ALA A 214 5.55 -13.79 1.64
N VAL A 215 5.67 -14.95 2.31
CA VAL A 215 5.36 -16.27 1.73
C VAL A 215 3.98 -16.70 2.21
N TYR A 216 3.18 -17.25 1.29
CA TYR A 216 1.83 -17.71 1.55
C TYR A 216 1.68 -19.19 1.22
N SER A 217 0.89 -19.91 2.01
CA SER A 217 0.75 -21.36 1.93
C SER A 217 -0.57 -21.81 1.32
N ALA A 218 -1.55 -20.93 1.14
CA ALA A 218 -2.77 -21.23 0.37
C ALA A 218 -3.32 -19.99 -0.35
N GLU A 219 -4.20 -20.22 -1.32
CA GLU A 219 -4.85 -19.18 -2.10
C GLU A 219 -6.36 -19.46 -2.19
N ILE A 220 -7.16 -18.40 -2.16
CA ILE A 220 -8.59 -18.41 -2.43
C ILE A 220 -8.80 -17.54 -3.67
N ILE A 221 -9.48 -18.07 -4.68
CA ILE A 221 -9.85 -17.32 -5.88
C ILE A 221 -11.36 -17.06 -5.79
N VAL A 222 -11.75 -15.80 -5.92
CA VAL A 222 -13.16 -15.39 -5.92
C VAL A 222 -13.45 -14.49 -7.10
N SER A 223 -14.56 -14.73 -7.78
CA SER A 223 -15.14 -13.77 -8.72
C SER A 223 -15.91 -12.72 -7.93
N VAL A 224 -15.57 -11.45 -8.14
CA VAL A 224 -16.25 -10.32 -7.49
C VAL A 224 -17.30 -9.79 -8.46
N PRO A 225 -18.60 -9.87 -8.11
CA PRO A 225 -19.66 -9.26 -8.90
C PRO A 225 -19.38 -7.78 -9.15
N LYS A 226 -19.59 -7.30 -10.38
CA LYS A 226 -19.64 -5.87 -10.64
C LYS A 226 -20.99 -5.34 -10.13
N GLU A 227 -20.97 -4.16 -9.51
CA GLU A 227 -22.17 -3.36 -9.27
C GLU A 227 -22.93 -3.06 -10.58
#